data_AF-A0AAU0TXT1-F1
#
_entry.id   AF-A0AAU0TXT1-F1
#
_cell.length_a   1.000
_cell.length_b   1.000
_cell.length_c   1.000
_cell.angle_alpha   90.00
_cell.angle_beta   90.00
_cell.angle_gamma   90.00
#
_symmetry.space_group_name_H-M   'P 1'
#
loop_
_entity.id
_entity.type
_entity.pdbx_description
1 polymer ?
#
loop_
_entity_poly.entity_id
_entity_poly.type
_entity_poly.pdbx_seq_one_letter_code
_entity_poly.pdbx_strand_id
1 'polypeptide(L)'
;MGIKMGYALDQNGAKWDAQTYQKGQGAEPLKCEHCGVNVTHNPPYPKEIYDKPVLVSGYFRLYPKRPHAAGCRFGIDNEVVEIAKTSDGLIESLRNNRYRMRLVMIKEALEQASTSRNNGGSENRAGTGKTYPSNPGRLPAYINSAKRALKLRAACTDDQELQVHLELVFEGNVNVAWSQFYFEAERHMEAFHAVSQNTVQHPIAIQGRAKEVKYAIHGVESKNVINLLMNRFRPDPEDPANGIGLEVSIWASDASWFKGIEKDDEILVLGMWRSNIKAPSPATHGGRYKTFTTRRLTLTLVLKTQVSKV
;
A
#
# COMPACT_ATOMS: atom_id res chain seq x y z
N MET A 1 16.46 -5.97 1.02
CA MET A 1 16.24 -7.41 1.25
C MET A 1 15.04 -7.83 0.44
N GLY A 2 15.14 -9.02 -0.16
CA GLY A 2 14.17 -9.58 -1.11
C GLY A 2 12.80 -9.93 -0.53
N ILE A 3 12.07 -10.76 -1.26
CA ILE A 3 10.73 -11.22 -0.90
C ILE A 3 10.81 -12.20 0.28
N LYS A 4 9.89 -12.10 1.25
CA LYS A 4 9.78 -13.05 2.38
C LYS A 4 9.54 -14.47 1.85
N MET A 5 10.29 -15.43 2.40
CA MET A 5 10.22 -16.85 2.00
C MET A 5 9.56 -17.69 3.08
N GLY A 6 8.59 -18.53 2.70
CA GLY A 6 7.94 -19.46 3.63
C GLY A 6 8.76 -20.71 3.94
N TYR A 7 9.72 -21.04 3.08
CA TYR A 7 10.54 -22.25 3.18
C TYR A 7 12.01 -22.00 2.84
N ALA A 8 12.89 -22.85 3.35
CA ALA A 8 14.30 -22.91 2.99
C ALA A 8 14.79 -24.37 2.99
N LEU A 9 15.90 -24.63 2.29
CA LEU A 9 16.59 -25.91 2.32
C LEU A 9 17.81 -25.84 3.23
N ASP A 10 18.12 -26.88 3.96
CA ASP A 10 19.41 -27.00 4.66
C ASP A 10 20.52 -27.52 3.72
N GLN A 11 21.76 -27.65 4.21
CA GLN A 11 22.87 -28.16 3.40
C GLN A 11 22.65 -29.58 2.86
N ASN A 12 21.86 -30.40 3.56
CA ASN A 12 21.55 -31.77 3.18
C ASN A 12 20.34 -31.83 2.22
N GLY A 13 19.75 -30.69 1.87
CA GLY A 13 18.58 -30.59 1.01
C GLY A 13 17.25 -30.81 1.74
N ALA A 14 17.25 -30.91 3.07
CA ALA A 14 16.01 -31.03 3.84
C ALA A 14 15.26 -29.69 3.84
N LYS A 15 13.95 -29.73 3.60
CA LYS A 15 13.08 -28.55 3.53
C LYS A 15 12.53 -28.19 4.91
N TRP A 16 12.63 -26.92 5.26
CA TRP A 16 12.19 -26.37 6.53
C TRP A 16 11.10 -25.31 6.32
N ASP A 17 10.02 -25.41 7.11
CA ASP A 17 8.93 -24.43 7.16
C ASP A 17 9.27 -23.30 8.14
N ALA A 18 9.06 -22.06 7.72
CA ALA A 18 9.46 -20.90 8.51
C ALA A 18 8.65 -20.70 9.80
N GLN A 19 7.46 -21.28 9.93
CA GLN A 19 6.66 -21.22 11.16
C GLN A 19 7.22 -22.17 12.23
N THR A 20 7.69 -23.34 11.82
CA THR A 20 8.09 -24.40 12.76
C THR A 20 9.59 -24.52 12.93
N TYR A 21 10.38 -23.95 12.02
CA TYR A 21 11.84 -23.99 12.11
C TYR A 21 12.34 -23.31 13.38
N GLN A 22 13.19 -24.03 14.12
CA GLN A 22 13.94 -23.48 15.24
C GLN A 22 15.42 -23.41 14.87
N LYS A 23 16.06 -22.27 15.18
CA LYS A 23 17.47 -22.06 14.88
C LYS A 23 18.33 -23.19 15.46
N GLY A 24 19.22 -23.73 14.62
CA GLY A 24 20.05 -24.89 14.97
C GLY A 24 19.43 -26.24 14.64
N GLN A 25 18.18 -26.29 14.18
CA GLN A 25 17.64 -27.48 13.51
C GLN A 25 18.18 -27.58 12.08
N GLY A 26 18.51 -28.80 11.64
CA GLY A 26 19.08 -29.07 10.31
C GLY A 26 20.54 -28.63 10.16
N ALA A 27 21.08 -28.81 8.96
CA ALA A 27 22.46 -28.45 8.64
C ALA A 27 22.58 -27.03 8.06
N GLU A 28 23.07 -26.07 8.85
CA GLU A 28 23.32 -24.70 8.38
C GLU A 28 24.50 -24.60 7.37
N PRO A 29 24.53 -23.60 6.47
CA PRO A 29 23.56 -22.52 6.33
C PRO A 29 22.34 -22.97 5.53
N LEU A 30 21.20 -22.39 5.89
CA LEU A 30 19.97 -22.52 5.11
C LEU A 30 20.12 -21.80 3.77
N LYS A 31 19.44 -22.32 2.75
CA LYS A 31 19.52 -21.88 1.36
C LYS A 31 18.13 -21.68 0.78
N CYS A 32 18.01 -20.72 -0.14
CA CYS A 32 16.83 -20.55 -0.97
C CYS A 32 16.59 -21.80 -1.81
N GLU A 33 15.34 -22.31 -1.84
CA GLU A 33 14.98 -23.50 -2.61
C GLU A 33 15.10 -23.33 -4.14
N HIS A 34 15.11 -22.08 -4.63
CA HIS A 34 15.13 -21.79 -6.06
C HIS A 34 16.52 -21.44 -6.61
N CYS A 35 17.40 -20.83 -5.81
CA CYS A 35 18.69 -20.36 -6.31
C CYS A 35 19.88 -20.71 -5.41
N GLY A 36 19.67 -21.44 -4.31
CA GLY A 36 20.73 -21.95 -3.45
C GLY A 36 21.50 -20.91 -2.64
N VAL A 37 21.14 -19.61 -2.74
CA VAL A 37 21.78 -18.54 -1.97
C VAL A 37 21.44 -18.69 -0.49
N ASN A 38 22.39 -18.36 0.39
CA ASN A 38 22.18 -18.45 1.82
C ASN A 38 21.06 -17.51 2.28
N VAL A 39 20.22 -18.01 3.18
CA VAL A 39 19.13 -17.28 3.81
C VAL A 39 19.25 -17.39 5.33
N THR A 40 18.57 -16.48 6.02
CA THR A 40 18.47 -16.48 7.48
C THR A 40 17.01 -16.55 7.89
N HIS A 41 16.73 -17.25 8.98
CA HIS A 41 15.40 -17.35 9.56
C HIS A 41 15.11 -16.14 10.44
N ASN A 42 13.93 -15.56 10.25
CA ASN A 42 13.34 -14.63 11.18
C ASN A 42 12.20 -15.37 11.90
N PRO A 43 12.35 -15.70 13.20
CA PRO A 43 11.32 -16.43 13.93
C PRO A 43 10.03 -15.61 14.03
N PRO A 44 8.89 -16.24 14.31
CA PRO A 44 7.66 -15.52 14.61
C PRO A 44 7.89 -14.52 15.75
N TYR A 45 7.35 -13.31 15.62
CA TYR A 45 7.52 -12.26 16.63
C TYR A 45 6.24 -11.42 16.76
N PRO A 46 5.93 -10.89 17.96
CA PRO A 46 4.82 -9.97 18.12
C PRO A 46 5.14 -8.62 17.47
N LYS A 47 4.20 -8.08 16.69
CA LYS A 47 4.19 -6.71 16.17
C LYS A 47 2.92 -6.02 16.63
N GLU A 48 3.05 -4.79 17.11
CA GLU A 48 1.88 -3.98 17.48
C GLU A 48 1.21 -3.43 16.22
N ILE A 49 -0.02 -3.88 15.94
CA ILE A 49 -0.85 -3.40 14.83
C ILE A 49 -2.23 -3.05 15.38
N TYR A 50 -2.71 -1.84 15.11
CA TYR A 50 -3.94 -1.31 15.74
C TYR A 50 -3.91 -1.37 17.28
N ASP A 51 -2.72 -1.16 17.86
CA ASP A 51 -2.46 -1.21 19.30
C ASP A 51 -2.93 -2.53 19.94
N LYS A 52 -2.73 -3.62 19.19
CA LYS A 52 -2.87 -5.00 19.63
C LYS A 52 -1.63 -5.77 19.19
N PRO A 53 -1.11 -6.68 20.04
CA PRO A 53 -0.06 -7.58 19.63
C PRO A 53 -0.61 -8.56 18.59
N VAL A 54 -0.07 -8.49 17.38
CA VAL A 54 -0.33 -9.45 16.30
C VAL A 54 0.93 -10.28 16.12
N LEU A 55 0.79 -11.61 16.16
CA LEU A 55 1.91 -12.49 15.88
C LEU A 55 2.23 -12.46 14.39
N VAL A 56 3.39 -11.90 14.03
CA VAL A 56 3.93 -12.00 12.69
C VAL A 56 4.51 -13.39 12.51
N SER A 57 4.01 -14.10 11.51
CA SER A 57 4.49 -15.40 11.07
C SER A 57 5.99 -15.39 10.78
N GLY A 58 6.68 -16.47 11.12
CA GLY A 58 8.10 -16.64 10.81
C GLY A 58 8.34 -16.67 9.30
N TYR A 59 9.50 -16.20 8.85
CA TYR A 59 9.88 -16.21 7.44
C TYR A 59 11.39 -16.32 7.28
N PHE A 60 11.84 -16.88 6.16
CA PHE A 60 13.23 -16.78 5.74
C PHE A 60 13.43 -15.50 4.92
N ARG A 61 14.62 -14.92 5.02
CA ARG A 61 15.03 -13.74 4.25
C ARG A 61 16.48 -13.87 3.80
N LEU A 62 16.85 -13.14 2.75
CA LEU A 62 18.23 -13.02 2.32
C LEU A 62 19.12 -12.40 3.41
N TYR A 63 20.40 -12.78 3.40
CA TYR A 63 21.41 -12.01 4.11
C TYR A 63 21.52 -10.60 3.53
N PRO A 64 21.79 -9.58 4.36
CA PRO A 64 22.01 -8.23 3.87
C PRO A 64 23.07 -8.18 2.76
N LYS A 65 22.82 -7.36 1.73
CA LYS A 65 23.72 -7.12 0.59
C LYS A 65 24.07 -8.33 -0.27
N ARG A 66 23.34 -9.45 -0.15
CA ARG A 66 23.44 -10.58 -1.09
C ARG A 66 22.16 -10.69 -1.90
N PRO A 67 22.18 -10.43 -3.22
CA PRO A 67 21.00 -10.61 -4.05
C PRO A 67 20.74 -12.11 -4.27
N HIS A 68 19.52 -12.43 -4.65
CA HIS A 68 19.24 -13.71 -5.28
C HIS A 68 19.99 -13.83 -6.62
N ALA A 69 20.16 -15.06 -7.12
CA ALA A 69 20.62 -15.25 -8.50
C ALA A 69 19.55 -14.75 -9.49
N ALA A 70 19.99 -14.36 -10.68
CA ALA A 70 19.10 -13.95 -11.76
C ALA A 70 18.03 -15.01 -12.04
N GLY A 71 16.79 -14.59 -12.27
CA GLY A 71 15.65 -15.50 -12.49
C GLY A 71 15.07 -16.16 -11.23
N CYS A 72 15.59 -15.89 -10.04
CA CYS A 72 15.00 -16.40 -8.81
C CYS A 72 13.60 -15.80 -8.56
N ARG A 73 12.62 -16.65 -8.23
CA ARG A 73 11.25 -16.25 -7.87
C ARG A 73 11.16 -15.29 -6.68
N PHE A 74 12.15 -15.31 -5.78
CA PHE A 74 12.21 -14.41 -4.63
C PHE A 74 13.05 -13.15 -4.90
N GLY A 75 13.61 -13.02 -6.12
CA GLY A 75 14.35 -11.84 -6.57
C GLY A 75 13.40 -10.70 -6.96
N ILE A 76 13.58 -9.54 -6.34
CA ILE A 76 12.79 -8.34 -6.61
C ILE A 76 13.00 -7.84 -8.04
N ASP A 77 14.22 -7.96 -8.55
CA ASP A 77 14.62 -7.56 -9.89
C ASP A 77 13.74 -8.22 -10.98
N ASN A 78 13.54 -9.54 -10.90
CA ASN A 78 12.73 -10.27 -11.88
C ASN A 78 11.26 -9.84 -11.83
N GLU A 79 10.70 -9.70 -10.63
CA GLU A 79 9.32 -9.26 -10.46
C GLU A 79 9.10 -7.84 -10.99
N VAL A 80 10.03 -6.90 -10.73
CA VAL A 80 9.94 -5.54 -11.28
C VAL A 80 9.99 -5.54 -12.81
N VAL A 81 10.85 -6.37 -13.42
CA VAL A 81 10.92 -6.54 -14.89
C VAL A 81 9.57 -7.00 -15.44
N GLU A 82 8.95 -8.01 -14.83
CA GLU A 82 7.67 -8.57 -15.28
C GLU A 82 6.50 -7.59 -15.08
N ILE A 83 6.53 -6.78 -14.03
CA ILE A 83 5.55 -5.70 -13.85
C ILE A 83 5.75 -4.64 -14.95
N ALA A 84 7.00 -4.22 -15.19
CA ALA A 84 7.31 -3.19 -16.17
C ALA A 84 6.90 -3.58 -17.60
N LYS A 85 7.15 -4.83 -18.02
CA LYS A 85 6.76 -5.38 -19.33
C LYS A 85 5.27 -5.23 -19.65
N THR A 86 4.42 -5.27 -18.64
CA THR A 86 2.95 -5.25 -18.76
C THR A 86 2.34 -3.93 -18.27
N SER A 87 3.15 -2.87 -18.16
CA SER A 87 2.77 -1.63 -17.49
C SER A 87 2.09 -0.57 -18.35
N ASP A 88 1.91 -0.84 -19.65
CA ASP A 88 1.34 0.09 -20.63
C ASP A 88 1.98 1.50 -20.62
N GLY A 89 3.27 1.55 -20.28
CA GLY A 89 4.08 2.78 -20.21
C GLY A 89 4.07 3.49 -18.87
N LEU A 90 3.35 2.97 -17.86
CA LEU A 90 3.39 3.51 -16.49
C LEU A 90 4.78 3.37 -15.87
N ILE A 91 5.43 2.23 -16.13
CA ILE A 91 6.76 1.91 -15.63
C ILE A 91 7.73 1.90 -16.81
N GLU A 92 8.65 2.85 -16.82
CA GLU A 92 9.68 2.95 -17.85
C GLU A 92 10.97 2.26 -17.39
N SER A 93 11.65 1.63 -18.33
CA SER A 93 12.98 1.07 -18.11
C SER A 93 14.03 2.17 -18.17
N LEU A 94 14.94 2.16 -17.20
CA LEU A 94 16.15 2.98 -17.14
C LEU A 94 17.38 2.09 -17.44
N ARG A 95 18.56 2.69 -17.39
CA ARG A 95 19.82 1.92 -17.49
C ARG A 95 19.99 1.00 -16.28
N ASN A 96 20.73 -0.10 -16.47
CA ASN A 96 21.15 -1.04 -15.43
C ASN A 96 20.01 -1.73 -14.68
N ASN A 97 18.95 -2.17 -15.39
CA ASN A 97 17.81 -2.89 -14.82
C ASN A 97 17.10 -2.13 -13.68
N ARG A 98 17.09 -0.80 -13.79
CA ARG A 98 16.34 0.10 -12.92
C ARG A 98 15.10 0.56 -13.67
N TYR A 99 14.03 0.78 -12.93
CA TYR A 99 12.73 1.14 -13.48
C TYR A 99 12.17 2.34 -12.74
N ARG A 100 11.32 3.10 -13.42
CA ARG A 100 10.68 4.29 -12.87
C ARG A 100 9.18 4.23 -13.09
N MET A 101 8.41 4.31 -12.01
CA MET A 101 6.95 4.41 -12.07
C MET A 101 6.52 5.88 -12.01
N ARG A 102 5.75 6.33 -13.00
CA ARG A 102 5.27 7.72 -13.10
C ARG A 102 3.90 7.89 -12.45
N LEU A 103 3.87 8.39 -11.22
CA LEU A 103 2.64 8.58 -10.45
C LEU A 103 1.70 9.63 -11.07
N VAL A 104 2.23 10.58 -11.84
CA VAL A 104 1.43 11.60 -12.55
C VAL A 104 0.44 10.97 -13.53
N MET A 105 0.81 9.87 -14.19
CA MET A 105 -0.05 9.17 -15.15
C MET A 105 -1.25 8.53 -14.44
N ILE A 106 -1.08 8.06 -13.21
CA ILE A 106 -2.18 7.52 -12.39
C ILE A 106 -3.12 8.66 -11.97
N LYS A 107 -2.57 9.79 -11.53
CA LYS A 107 -3.35 10.97 -11.12
C LYS A 107 -4.24 11.46 -12.26
N GLU A 108 -3.65 11.76 -13.41
CA GLU A 108 -4.37 12.29 -14.57
C GLU A 108 -5.47 11.33 -15.04
N ALA A 109 -5.17 10.02 -15.09
CA ALA A 109 -6.13 9.01 -15.50
C ALA A 109 -7.29 8.88 -14.49
N LEU A 110 -7.02 8.99 -13.18
CA LEU A 110 -8.07 9.01 -12.15
C LEU A 110 -8.94 10.27 -12.24
N GLU A 111 -8.33 11.44 -12.46
CA GLU A 111 -9.04 12.71 -12.60
C GLU A 111 -9.95 12.71 -13.83
N GLN A 112 -9.46 12.26 -14.99
CA GLN A 112 -10.26 12.13 -16.22
C GLN A 112 -11.42 11.13 -16.09
N ALA A 113 -11.19 10.00 -15.42
CA ALA A 113 -12.24 9.01 -15.18
C ALA A 113 -13.29 9.51 -14.17
N SER A 114 -12.91 10.43 -13.28
CA SER A 114 -13.84 11.09 -12.35
C SER A 114 -14.70 12.17 -13.02
N THR A 115 -14.15 12.93 -13.98
CA THR A 115 -14.88 13.98 -14.72
C THR A 115 -15.83 13.41 -15.76
N SER A 116 -15.43 12.36 -16.47
CA SER A 116 -16.29 11.68 -17.46
C SER A 116 -17.54 11.02 -16.85
N ARG A 117 -17.53 10.70 -15.55
CA ARG A 117 -18.72 10.27 -14.81
C ARG A 117 -19.69 11.40 -14.47
N ASN A 118 -19.19 12.64 -14.42
CA ASN A 118 -19.97 13.79 -14.00
C ASN A 118 -20.49 14.64 -15.18
N ASN A 119 -19.89 14.55 -16.37
CA ASN A 119 -20.33 15.28 -17.57
C ASN A 119 -20.02 14.49 -18.85
N GLY A 120 -21.04 14.29 -19.69
CA GLY A 120 -20.89 13.91 -21.10
C GLY A 120 -20.44 15.09 -21.98
N GLY A 121 -19.29 15.70 -21.69
CA GLY A 121 -18.81 16.87 -22.43
C GLY A 121 -17.33 17.15 -22.18
N SER A 122 -16.55 17.13 -23.24
CA SER A 122 -15.11 17.41 -23.27
C SER A 122 -14.79 18.85 -22.87
N GLU A 123 -13.65 19.06 -22.20
CA GLU A 123 -12.79 20.20 -22.52
C GLU A 123 -11.34 19.99 -22.07
N ASN A 124 -10.41 20.28 -22.98
CA ASN A 124 -8.96 20.15 -22.84
C ASN A 124 -8.39 21.20 -21.86
N ARG A 125 -7.58 20.76 -20.90
CA ARG A 125 -6.66 21.65 -20.17
C ARG A 125 -5.22 21.38 -20.61
N ALA A 126 -4.62 22.37 -21.28
CA ALA A 126 -3.21 22.38 -21.63
C ALA A 126 -2.38 22.76 -20.40
N GLY A 127 -1.52 21.84 -19.94
CA GLY A 127 -0.53 22.07 -18.90
C GLY A 127 0.89 22.05 -19.48
N THR A 128 1.67 23.09 -19.20
CA THR A 128 3.07 23.24 -19.60
C THR A 128 3.96 22.26 -18.82
N GLY A 129 4.29 21.17 -19.49
CA GLY A 129 5.19 20.10 -19.06
C GLY A 129 5.20 19.06 -20.18
N LYS A 130 6.27 18.27 -20.34
CA LYS A 130 6.30 17.20 -21.38
C LYS A 130 5.01 16.39 -21.29
N THR A 131 4.15 16.55 -22.29
CA THR A 131 2.80 16.00 -22.30
C THR A 131 2.92 14.53 -22.64
N TYR A 132 2.89 13.68 -21.60
CA TYR A 132 2.74 12.24 -21.82
C TYR A 132 1.31 12.00 -22.31
N PRO A 133 1.08 11.14 -23.31
CA PRO A 133 -0.26 10.87 -23.81
C PRO A 133 -1.06 10.14 -22.71
N SER A 134 -1.81 10.92 -21.94
CA SER A 134 -2.77 10.45 -20.96
C SER A 134 -3.96 9.88 -21.71
N ASN A 135 -3.99 8.55 -21.85
CA ASN A 135 -5.01 7.86 -22.63
C ASN A 135 -6.03 7.22 -21.68
N PRO A 136 -7.30 7.69 -21.61
CA PRO A 136 -8.29 7.29 -20.62
C PRO A 136 -8.51 5.76 -20.53
N GLY A 137 -8.35 5.05 -21.65
CA GLY A 137 -8.47 3.59 -21.71
C GLY A 137 -7.39 2.81 -20.94
N ARG A 138 -6.32 3.46 -20.47
CA ARG A 138 -5.19 2.81 -19.78
C ARG A 138 -5.30 2.82 -18.26
N LEU A 139 -6.28 3.52 -17.67
CA LEU A 139 -6.43 3.59 -16.21
C LEU A 139 -6.47 2.18 -15.56
N PRO A 140 -7.26 1.20 -16.06
CA PRO A 140 -7.24 -0.15 -15.49
C PRO A 140 -5.86 -0.80 -15.50
N ALA A 141 -5.10 -0.64 -16.59
CA ALA A 141 -3.75 -1.18 -16.72
C ALA A 141 -2.76 -0.50 -15.78
N TYR A 142 -2.84 0.83 -15.63
CA TYR A 142 -1.99 1.58 -14.70
C TYR A 142 -2.26 1.16 -13.25
N ILE A 143 -3.52 1.09 -12.85
CA ILE A 143 -3.89 0.65 -11.50
C ILE A 143 -3.47 -0.80 -11.27
N ASN A 144 -3.62 -1.69 -12.25
CA ASN A 144 -3.17 -3.08 -12.13
C ASN A 144 -1.64 -3.18 -11.95
N SER A 145 -0.88 -2.39 -12.69
CA SER A 145 0.59 -2.37 -12.61
C SER A 145 1.08 -1.82 -11.27
N ALA A 146 0.52 -0.69 -10.84
CA ALA A 146 0.80 -0.11 -9.52
C ALA A 146 0.41 -1.07 -8.39
N LYS A 147 -0.74 -1.74 -8.50
CA LYS A 147 -1.17 -2.77 -7.54
C LYS A 147 -0.19 -3.94 -7.47
N ARG A 148 0.35 -4.42 -8.61
CA ARG A 148 1.38 -5.47 -8.59
C ARG A 148 2.65 -5.00 -7.89
N ALA A 149 3.10 -3.77 -8.15
CA ALA A 149 4.25 -3.18 -7.45
C ALA A 149 4.00 -3.04 -5.94
N LEU A 150 2.79 -2.66 -5.55
CA LEU A 150 2.37 -2.55 -4.14
C LEU A 150 2.29 -3.92 -3.45
N LYS A 151 1.81 -4.96 -4.14
CA LYS A 151 1.84 -6.34 -3.63
C LYS A 151 3.27 -6.87 -3.47
N LEU A 152 4.14 -6.58 -4.44
CA LEU A 152 5.57 -6.89 -4.31
C LEU A 152 6.16 -6.18 -3.09
N ARG A 153 5.86 -4.88 -2.91
CA ARG A 153 6.30 -4.13 -1.74
C ARG A 153 5.81 -4.73 -0.42
N ALA A 154 4.55 -5.13 -0.32
CA ALA A 154 3.99 -5.76 0.87
C ALA A 154 4.67 -7.12 1.20
N ALA A 155 5.17 -7.82 0.17
CA ALA A 155 5.91 -9.07 0.33
C ALA A 155 7.38 -8.87 0.75
N CYS A 156 7.95 -7.68 0.55
CA CYS A 156 9.29 -7.32 1.00
C CYS A 156 9.35 -7.05 2.52
N THR A 157 10.53 -7.17 3.12
CA THR A 157 10.75 -6.80 4.53
C THR A 157 10.90 -5.29 4.74
N ASP A 158 11.43 -4.58 3.74
CA ASP A 158 11.72 -3.15 3.77
C ASP A 158 11.66 -2.56 2.35
N ASP A 159 11.78 -1.24 2.25
CA ASP A 159 11.80 -0.49 0.99
C ASP A 159 13.14 -0.55 0.25
N GLN A 160 14.25 -0.88 0.91
CA GLN A 160 15.60 -0.54 0.44
C GLN A 160 15.93 -1.19 -0.89
N GLU A 161 15.64 -2.49 -1.04
CA GLU A 161 15.94 -3.21 -2.28
C GLU A 161 14.92 -2.91 -3.37
N LEU A 162 13.64 -2.74 -3.01
CA LEU A 162 12.65 -2.32 -3.99
C LEU A 162 12.98 -0.95 -4.59
N GLN A 163 13.43 0.01 -3.78
CA GLN A 163 13.79 1.35 -4.23
C GLN A 163 15.00 1.37 -5.17
N VAL A 164 15.92 0.41 -5.04
CA VAL A 164 17.05 0.25 -5.98
C VAL A 164 16.54 -0.10 -7.38
N HIS A 165 15.55 -1.00 -7.46
CA HIS A 165 15.02 -1.52 -8.72
C HIS A 165 13.87 -0.69 -9.30
N LEU A 166 13.04 -0.06 -8.45
CA LEU A 166 11.86 0.69 -8.83
C LEU A 166 11.81 2.02 -8.08
N GLU A 167 12.12 3.11 -8.78
CA GLU A 167 11.93 4.46 -8.27
C GLU A 167 10.53 4.98 -8.60
N LEU A 168 9.99 5.79 -7.69
CA LEU A 168 8.72 6.48 -7.90
C LEU A 168 9.03 7.93 -8.24
N VAL A 169 8.39 8.44 -9.28
CA VAL A 169 8.47 9.86 -9.60
C VAL A 169 7.11 10.47 -9.79
N PHE A 170 7.03 11.74 -9.43
CA PHE A 170 5.92 12.63 -9.73
C PHE A 170 6.39 13.79 -10.61
N GLU A 171 5.47 14.69 -10.98
CA GLU A 171 5.66 15.89 -11.81
C GLU A 171 7.12 16.34 -11.98
N GLY A 172 7.61 16.41 -13.23
CA GLY A 172 8.99 16.86 -13.50
C GLY A 172 10.10 15.91 -13.06
N ASN A 173 9.80 14.63 -12.83
CA ASN A 173 10.71 13.60 -12.28
C ASN A 173 11.11 13.84 -10.81
N VAL A 174 10.30 14.56 -10.04
CA VAL A 174 10.48 14.68 -8.59
C VAL A 174 10.36 13.28 -7.96
N ASN A 175 11.41 12.83 -7.27
CA ASN A 175 11.42 11.54 -6.62
C ASN A 175 10.43 11.52 -5.45
N VAL A 176 9.61 10.47 -5.38
CA VAL A 176 8.71 10.21 -4.26
C VAL A 176 9.26 9.02 -3.49
N ALA A 177 9.56 9.19 -2.21
CA ALA A 177 9.98 8.07 -1.39
C ALA A 177 8.84 7.06 -1.24
N TRP A 178 9.16 5.76 -1.18
CA TRP A 178 8.15 4.73 -0.91
C TRP A 178 7.41 4.98 0.42
N SER A 179 8.11 5.52 1.41
CA SER A 179 7.52 5.94 2.68
C SER A 179 6.51 7.09 2.56
N GLN A 180 6.50 7.84 1.46
CA GLN A 180 5.52 8.89 1.16
C GLN A 180 4.41 8.41 0.22
N PHE A 181 4.56 7.24 -0.39
CA PHE A 181 3.60 6.65 -1.33
C PHE A 181 2.77 5.51 -0.73
N TYR A 182 3.37 4.67 0.12
CA TYR A 182 2.75 3.48 0.68
C TYR A 182 2.73 3.51 2.22
N PHE A 183 1.55 3.31 2.79
CA PHE A 183 1.31 3.42 4.23
C PHE A 183 0.59 2.19 4.77
N GLU A 184 1.26 1.47 5.67
CA GLU A 184 0.67 0.40 6.49
C GLU A 184 -0.14 1.00 7.66
N ALA A 185 -0.89 0.14 8.36
CA ALA A 185 -1.78 0.48 9.47
C ALA A 185 -1.15 1.46 10.49
N GLU A 186 0.09 1.20 10.89
CA GLU A 186 0.83 1.94 11.90
C GLU A 186 1.17 3.37 11.44
N ARG A 187 1.21 3.57 10.12
CA ARG A 187 1.61 4.82 9.46
C ARG A 187 0.42 5.59 8.87
N HIS A 188 -0.82 5.21 9.18
CA HIS A 188 -2.00 5.94 8.70
C HIS A 188 -1.98 7.43 9.10
N MET A 189 -1.49 7.76 10.29
CA MET A 189 -1.34 9.18 10.69
C MET A 189 -0.32 9.93 9.82
N GLU A 190 0.78 9.28 9.42
CA GLU A 190 1.72 9.86 8.47
C GLU A 190 1.07 10.05 7.09
N ALA A 191 0.21 9.11 6.66
CA ALA A 191 -0.58 9.27 5.44
C ALA A 191 -1.50 10.50 5.53
N PHE A 192 -2.12 10.73 6.69
CA PHE A 192 -2.95 11.92 6.91
C PHE A 192 -2.13 13.20 6.78
N HIS A 193 -0.94 13.24 7.38
CA HIS A 193 -0.03 14.38 7.26
C HIS A 193 0.41 14.60 5.81
N ALA A 194 0.78 13.53 5.09
CA ALA A 194 1.14 13.61 3.68
C ALA A 194 0.00 14.17 2.81
N VAL A 195 -1.25 13.79 3.07
CA VAL A 195 -2.40 14.30 2.29
C VAL A 195 -2.78 15.73 2.69
N SER A 196 -2.71 16.06 3.98
CA SER A 196 -3.19 17.35 4.50
C SER A 196 -2.18 18.49 4.35
N GLN A 197 -0.89 18.21 4.33
CA GLN A 197 0.16 19.23 4.35
C GLN A 197 0.88 19.40 3.00
N ASN A 198 0.84 18.39 2.12
CA ASN A 198 1.54 18.48 0.84
C ASN A 198 0.76 19.39 -0.14
N THR A 199 1.43 20.43 -0.62
CA THR A 199 0.92 21.30 -1.69
C THR A 199 0.75 20.54 -3.01
N VAL A 200 1.62 19.58 -3.27
CA VAL A 200 1.61 18.73 -4.46
C VAL A 200 1.03 17.36 -4.10
N GLN A 201 -0.24 17.17 -4.47
CA GLN A 201 -0.92 15.89 -4.23
C GLN A 201 -0.65 14.89 -5.36
N HIS A 202 -0.27 13.70 -4.94
CA HIS A 202 -0.05 12.52 -5.77
C HIS A 202 -0.86 11.34 -5.20
N PRO A 203 -1.18 10.32 -6.01
CA PRO A 203 -1.88 9.14 -5.53
C PRO A 203 -1.03 8.43 -4.48
N ILE A 204 -1.65 7.98 -3.40
CA ILE A 204 -1.00 7.17 -2.36
C ILE A 204 -1.77 5.87 -2.15
N ALA A 205 -1.05 4.87 -1.66
CA ALA A 205 -1.58 3.57 -1.28
C ALA A 205 -1.67 3.45 0.24
N ILE A 206 -2.87 3.11 0.72
CA ILE A 206 -3.11 2.81 2.13
C ILE A 206 -3.48 1.33 2.24
N GLN A 207 -2.72 0.60 3.05
CA GLN A 207 -3.05 -0.75 3.47
C GLN A 207 -3.68 -0.71 4.86
N GLY A 208 -4.74 -1.50 5.06
CA GLY A 208 -5.24 -1.77 6.39
C GLY A 208 -6.38 -2.78 6.41
N ARG A 209 -6.87 -3.07 7.62
CA ARG A 209 -7.87 -4.09 7.87
C ARG A 209 -9.27 -3.50 7.82
N ALA A 210 -10.18 -4.13 7.09
CA ALA A 210 -11.56 -3.70 7.03
C ALA A 210 -12.24 -3.87 8.41
N LYS A 211 -12.72 -2.78 9.00
CA LYS A 211 -13.55 -2.80 10.22
C LYS A 211 -14.97 -3.22 9.91
N GLU A 212 -15.51 -2.66 8.84
CA GLU A 212 -16.88 -2.87 8.41
C GLU A 212 -17.03 -2.51 6.93
N VAL A 213 -17.99 -3.15 6.28
CA VAL A 213 -18.46 -2.82 4.93
C VAL A 213 -19.94 -2.47 5.04
N LYS A 214 -20.31 -1.30 4.53
CA LYS A 214 -21.69 -0.79 4.57
C LYS A 214 -22.17 -0.48 3.16
N TYR A 215 -23.40 -0.86 2.88
CA TYR A 215 -24.07 -0.68 1.60
C TYR A 215 -25.27 0.24 1.74
N ALA A 216 -25.61 0.93 0.66
CA ALA A 216 -26.79 1.78 0.57
C ALA A 216 -26.99 2.73 1.77
N ILE A 217 -25.95 3.48 2.15
CA ILE A 217 -25.98 4.36 3.33
C ILE A 217 -27.10 5.40 3.16
N HIS A 218 -27.96 5.49 4.19
CA HIS A 218 -29.18 6.31 4.20
C HIS A 218 -30.14 5.98 3.04
N GLY A 219 -30.19 4.71 2.61
CA GLY A 219 -31.04 4.24 1.52
C GLY A 219 -30.55 4.60 0.11
N VAL A 220 -29.35 5.17 -0.03
CA VAL A 220 -28.80 5.57 -1.33
C VAL A 220 -27.88 4.49 -1.89
N GLU A 221 -28.30 3.75 -2.91
CA GLU A 221 -27.56 2.61 -3.50
C GLU A 221 -26.13 2.95 -3.93
N SER A 222 -25.89 4.19 -4.37
CA SER A 222 -24.57 4.67 -4.77
C SER A 222 -23.66 5.11 -3.61
N LYS A 223 -24.10 4.94 -2.35
CA LYS A 223 -23.31 5.27 -1.16
C LYS A 223 -22.94 4.00 -0.40
N ASN A 224 -21.83 3.40 -0.84
CA ASN A 224 -21.24 2.25 -0.18
C ASN A 224 -19.89 2.66 0.41
N VAL A 225 -19.52 2.15 1.58
CA VAL A 225 -18.24 2.47 2.23
C VAL A 225 -17.61 1.25 2.90
N ILE A 226 -16.28 1.17 2.82
CA ILE A 226 -15.45 0.38 3.72
C ILE A 226 -14.79 1.35 4.69
N ASN A 227 -14.89 1.07 5.99
CA ASN A 227 -14.09 1.74 7.00
C ASN A 227 -12.97 0.81 7.45
N LEU A 228 -11.74 1.31 7.53
CA LEU A 228 -10.64 0.54 8.09
C LEU A 228 -10.71 0.56 9.62
N LEU A 229 -10.08 -0.43 10.26
CA LEU A 229 -9.82 -0.39 11.70
C LEU A 229 -8.98 0.84 12.02
N MET A 230 -9.38 1.54 13.07
CA MET A 230 -8.68 2.72 13.55
C MET A 230 -7.61 2.30 14.56
N ASN A 231 -6.46 2.96 14.50
CA ASN A 231 -5.55 2.98 15.64
C ASN A 231 -6.22 3.67 16.84
N ARG A 232 -5.75 3.38 18.06
CA ARG A 232 -6.24 4.04 19.27
C ARG A 232 -5.98 5.55 19.19
N PHE A 233 -6.87 6.28 19.86
CA PHE A 233 -6.70 7.72 20.04
C PHE A 233 -5.40 8.00 20.80
N ARG A 234 -4.59 8.89 20.23
CA ARG A 234 -3.35 9.39 20.84
C ARG A 234 -3.60 10.76 21.47
N PRO A 235 -2.90 11.14 22.54
CA PRO A 235 -3.03 12.48 23.11
C PRO A 235 -2.63 13.53 22.06
N ASP A 236 -3.39 14.62 21.99
CA ASP A 236 -2.96 15.81 21.26
C ASP A 236 -1.68 16.37 21.92
N PRO A 237 -0.61 16.65 21.15
CA PRO A 237 0.59 17.27 21.71
C PRO A 237 0.32 18.62 22.39
N GLU A 238 -0.67 19.38 21.92
CA GLU A 238 -0.99 20.72 22.45
C GLU A 238 -2.03 20.66 23.58
N ASP A 239 -2.91 19.65 23.58
CA ASP A 239 -3.89 19.40 24.63
C ASP A 239 -3.99 17.90 24.96
N PRO A 240 -3.20 17.39 25.94
CA PRO A 240 -3.23 15.97 26.29
C PRO A 240 -4.59 15.44 26.77
N ALA A 241 -5.54 16.32 27.12
CA ALA A 241 -6.91 15.94 27.44
C ALA A 241 -7.79 15.71 26.19
N ASN A 242 -7.33 16.14 25.02
CA ASN A 242 -7.94 15.84 23.73
C ASN A 242 -7.32 14.58 23.10
N GLY A 243 -8.15 13.63 22.70
CA GLY A 243 -7.73 12.44 21.96
C GLY A 243 -7.80 12.67 20.45
N ILE A 244 -6.70 12.45 19.73
CA ILE A 244 -6.65 12.48 18.26
C ILE A 244 -6.77 11.06 17.70
N GLY A 245 -7.78 10.83 16.86
CA GLY A 245 -7.97 9.59 16.12
C GLY A 245 -8.01 9.83 14.62
N LEU A 246 -7.82 8.76 13.84
CA LEU A 246 -7.89 8.80 12.38
C LEU A 246 -8.84 7.74 11.86
N GLU A 247 -9.87 8.19 11.15
CA GLU A 247 -10.77 7.34 10.37
C GLU A 247 -10.31 7.29 8.92
N VAL A 248 -10.22 6.09 8.35
CA VAL A 248 -9.94 5.89 6.92
C VAL A 248 -11.18 5.25 6.27
N SER A 249 -11.78 5.96 5.30
CA SER A 249 -13.02 5.55 4.64
C SER A 249 -12.85 5.49 3.13
N ILE A 250 -13.28 4.38 2.54
CA ILE A 250 -13.20 4.11 1.11
C ILE A 250 -14.61 3.98 0.55
N TRP A 251 -15.00 4.90 -0.31
CA TRP A 251 -16.34 5.00 -0.87
C TRP A 251 -16.42 4.38 -2.27
N ALA A 252 -17.55 3.77 -2.60
CA ALA A 252 -17.83 3.27 -3.93
C ALA A 252 -19.28 3.56 -4.34
N SER A 253 -19.45 3.94 -5.61
CA SER A 253 -20.77 4.10 -6.23
C SER A 253 -21.45 2.78 -6.57
N ASP A 254 -20.69 1.69 -6.63
CA ASP A 254 -21.15 0.36 -7.02
C ASP A 254 -20.78 -0.65 -5.93
N ALA A 255 -21.80 -1.23 -5.30
CA ALA A 255 -21.66 -2.20 -4.23
C ALA A 255 -20.86 -3.46 -4.65
N SER A 256 -20.92 -3.84 -5.93
CA SER A 256 -20.23 -5.02 -6.47
C SER A 256 -18.70 -4.89 -6.43
N TRP A 257 -18.18 -3.68 -6.22
CA TRP A 257 -16.75 -3.43 -6.09
C TRP A 257 -16.19 -3.91 -4.76
N PHE A 258 -17.03 -3.94 -3.72
CA PHE A 258 -16.67 -4.52 -2.43
C PHE A 258 -16.98 -6.00 -2.33
N LYS A 259 -17.54 -6.62 -3.39
CA LYS A 259 -17.84 -8.06 -3.38
C LYS A 259 -16.60 -8.88 -3.05
N GLY A 260 -16.73 -9.70 -2.01
CA GLY A 260 -15.68 -10.56 -1.50
C GLY A 260 -14.81 -9.92 -0.43
N ILE A 261 -14.95 -8.62 -0.12
CA ILE A 261 -14.30 -7.97 1.03
C ILE A 261 -15.27 -8.04 2.21
N GLU A 262 -14.78 -8.56 3.32
CA GLU A 262 -15.48 -8.79 4.57
C GLU A 262 -14.75 -8.09 5.72
N LYS A 263 -15.39 -8.09 6.88
CA LYS A 263 -14.75 -7.63 8.11
C LYS A 263 -13.49 -8.46 8.37
N ASP A 264 -12.46 -7.79 8.88
CA ASP A 264 -11.15 -8.32 9.23
C ASP A 264 -10.24 -8.72 8.05
N ASP A 265 -10.69 -8.55 6.80
CA ASP A 265 -9.82 -8.67 5.63
C ASP A 265 -8.76 -7.56 5.60
N GLU A 266 -7.52 -7.93 5.27
CA GLU A 266 -6.47 -6.98 4.95
C GLU A 266 -6.62 -6.51 3.50
N ILE A 267 -6.78 -5.20 3.30
CA ILE A 267 -6.96 -4.61 1.98
C ILE A 267 -5.93 -3.52 1.71
N LEU A 268 -5.64 -3.34 0.43
CA LEU A 268 -4.79 -2.29 -0.10
C LEU A 268 -5.60 -1.43 -1.07
N VAL A 269 -5.51 -0.11 -0.90
CA VAL A 269 -6.28 0.87 -1.66
C VAL A 269 -5.37 1.95 -2.22
N LEU A 270 -5.39 2.14 -3.54
CA LEU A 270 -4.62 3.16 -4.26
C LEU A 270 -5.53 4.23 -4.86
N GLY A 271 -5.18 5.50 -4.66
CA GLY A 271 -5.73 6.60 -5.45
C GLY A 271 -5.55 7.96 -4.80
N MET A 272 -6.43 8.90 -5.16
CA MET A 272 -6.40 10.26 -4.65
C MET A 272 -7.20 10.35 -3.36
N TRP A 273 -6.51 10.63 -2.26
CA TRP A 273 -7.10 10.75 -0.93
C TRP A 273 -7.38 12.20 -0.59
N ARG A 274 -8.42 12.42 0.21
CA ARG A 274 -8.78 13.72 0.78
C ARG A 274 -8.70 13.64 2.30
N SER A 275 -8.15 14.67 2.91
CA SER A 275 -8.12 14.82 4.36
C SER A 275 -9.21 15.77 4.83
N ASN A 276 -9.80 15.49 5.99
CA ASN A 276 -10.67 16.41 6.71
C ASN A 276 -10.42 16.29 8.21
N ILE A 277 -10.59 17.39 8.95
CA ILE A 277 -10.51 17.42 10.41
C ILE A 277 -11.88 17.83 10.93
N LYS A 278 -12.49 16.96 11.73
CA LYS A 278 -13.70 17.33 12.46
C LYS A 278 -13.33 18.16 13.68
N ALA A 279 -14.15 19.15 14.00
CA ALA A 279 -14.05 19.90 15.24
C ALA A 279 -14.07 18.94 16.45
N PRO A 280 -13.34 19.25 17.52
CA PRO A 280 -13.33 18.44 18.73
C PRO A 280 -14.75 18.23 19.25
N SER A 281 -15.10 16.98 19.56
CA SER A 281 -16.39 16.64 20.18
C SER A 281 -16.18 16.18 21.63
N PRO A 282 -17.07 16.52 22.57
CA PRO A 282 -17.00 16.00 23.94
C PRO A 282 -17.01 14.47 23.98
N ALA A 283 -16.25 13.90 24.91
CA ALA A 283 -16.32 12.47 25.20
C ALA A 283 -17.72 12.11 25.73
N THR A 284 -18.34 11.07 25.17
CA THR A 284 -19.67 10.59 25.61
C THR A 284 -19.63 9.83 26.94
N HIS A 285 -18.46 9.36 27.35
CA HIS A 285 -18.24 8.62 28.59
C HIS A 285 -16.99 9.12 29.30
N GLY A 286 -16.97 9.02 30.63
CA GLY A 286 -15.78 9.31 31.43
C GLY A 286 -14.61 8.42 31.02
N GLY A 287 -13.42 9.00 30.92
CA GLY A 287 -12.22 8.30 30.47
C GLY A 287 -11.00 9.21 30.43
N ARG A 288 -9.92 8.73 29.79
CA ARG A 288 -8.64 9.45 29.69
C ARG A 288 -8.76 10.81 28.99
N TYR A 289 -9.62 10.90 27.98
CA TYR A 289 -9.79 12.11 27.16
C TYR A 289 -11.13 12.77 27.47
N LYS A 290 -11.13 14.10 27.55
CA LYS A 290 -12.32 14.95 27.74
C LYS A 290 -13.00 15.27 26.41
N THR A 291 -12.21 15.37 25.35
CA THR A 291 -12.66 15.66 23.97
C THR A 291 -11.95 14.74 22.99
N PHE A 292 -12.51 14.63 21.79
CA PHE A 292 -11.94 13.86 20.70
C PHE A 292 -11.91 14.67 19.40
N THR A 293 -10.74 14.77 18.79
CA THR A 293 -10.58 15.24 17.41
C THR A 293 -10.48 14.04 16.48
N THR A 294 -11.43 13.93 15.56
CA THR A 294 -11.39 12.88 14.53
C THR A 294 -10.87 13.45 13.23
N ARG A 295 -9.67 13.02 12.85
CA ARG A 295 -9.12 13.22 11.51
C ARG A 295 -9.69 12.16 10.58
N ARG A 296 -9.87 12.51 9.31
CA ARG A 296 -10.44 11.64 8.29
C ARG A 296 -9.58 11.62 7.05
N LEU A 297 -9.29 10.43 6.55
CA LEU A 297 -8.85 10.17 5.19
C LEU A 297 -10.00 9.52 4.43
N THR A 298 -10.37 10.12 3.30
CA THR A 298 -11.45 9.61 2.46
C THR A 298 -11.00 9.49 1.03
N LEU A 299 -11.36 8.38 0.39
CA LEU A 299 -11.17 8.16 -1.04
C LEU A 299 -12.48 7.67 -1.64
N THR A 300 -12.84 8.18 -2.82
CA THR A 300 -13.94 7.63 -3.62
C THR A 300 -13.33 6.86 -4.78
N LEU A 301 -13.66 5.58 -4.88
CA LEU A 301 -13.17 4.72 -5.95
C LEU A 301 -13.76 5.19 -7.29
N VAL A 302 -12.90 5.18 -8.30
CA VAL A 302 -13.24 5.40 -9.71
C VAL A 302 -13.25 4.07 -10.46
N LEU A 303 -12.49 3.07 -9.99
CA LEU A 303 -12.50 1.70 -10.49
C LEU A 303 -12.46 0.69 -9.35
N LYS A 304 -13.07 -0.48 -9.58
CA LYS A 304 -12.96 -1.64 -8.68
C LYS A 304 -11.52 -2.05 -8.39
N THR A 305 -10.64 -1.96 -9.38
CA THR A 305 -9.24 -2.42 -9.28
C THR A 305 -8.37 -1.60 -8.33
N GLN A 306 -8.83 -0.41 -7.90
CA GLN A 306 -8.13 0.43 -6.92
C GLN A 306 -8.12 -0.16 -5.52
N VAL A 307 -9.01 -1.11 -5.21
CA VAL A 307 -9.05 -1.85 -3.96
C VAL A 307 -8.79 -3.33 -4.22
N SER A 308 -7.99 -3.97 -3.37
CA SER A 308 -7.75 -5.41 -3.41
C SER A 308 -7.39 -5.96 -2.06
N LYS A 309 -7.73 -7.23 -1.80
CA LYS A 309 -7.14 -7.98 -0.68
C LYS A 309 -5.64 -8.18 -0.89
N VAL A 310 -4.88 -8.11 0.20
CA VAL A 310 -3.43 -8.40 0.24
C VAL A 310 -3.21 -9.87 0.45
#